data_AF-A0A7Y9LDS7-F1
#
_entry.id   AF-A0A7Y9LDS7-F1
#
_cell.length_a   1.000
_cell.length_b   1.000
_cell.length_c   1.000
_cell.angle_alpha   90.00
_cell.angle_beta   90.00
_cell.angle_gamma   90.00
#
_symmetry.space_group_name_H-M   'P 1'
#
loop_
_entity.id
_entity.type
_entity.pdbx_description
1 polymer ?
#
loop_
_entity_poly.entity_id
_entity_poly.type
_entity_poly.pdbx_seq_one_letter_code
_entity_poly.pdbx_strand_id
1 'polypeptide(L)'
;MTNETVVTTTGLTDDDLRQLLLAVGLDAATAVPESYQRSFTDLDLDSLARVEIASRIQDQFGVEIEPDLTAEATPAGIRDLVNDRLAGRA
;
A
#
# COMPACT_ATOMS: atom_id res chain seq x y z
N MET A 1 3.72 -14.69 -33.68
CA MET A 1 3.47 -15.14 -32.28
C MET A 1 3.61 -13.88 -31.44
N THR A 2 2.48 -13.38 -30.97
CA THR A 2 2.33 -12.13 -30.22
C THR A 2 3.11 -12.18 -28.92
N ASN A 3 3.86 -11.11 -28.64
CA ASN A 3 4.68 -10.94 -27.45
C ASN A 3 3.85 -11.12 -26.17
N GLU A 4 4.22 -12.10 -25.34
CA GLU A 4 3.92 -12.11 -23.92
C GLU A 4 4.75 -11.00 -23.27
N THR A 5 4.14 -9.84 -23.06
CA THR A 5 4.67 -8.84 -22.14
C THR A 5 4.58 -9.44 -20.74
N VAL A 6 5.70 -9.99 -20.25
CA VAL A 6 5.86 -10.31 -18.82
C VAL A 6 5.64 -9.00 -18.07
N VAL A 7 4.50 -8.86 -17.40
CA VAL A 7 4.26 -7.75 -16.48
C VAL A 7 5.18 -8.01 -15.29
N THR A 8 6.38 -7.46 -15.32
CA THR A 8 7.20 -7.35 -14.11
C THR A 8 6.50 -6.31 -13.24
N THR A 9 5.74 -6.75 -12.23
CA THR A 9 5.13 -5.87 -11.24
C THR A 9 6.25 -5.33 -10.35
N THR A 10 6.93 -4.28 -10.81
CA THR A 10 8.13 -3.71 -10.15
C THR A 10 7.78 -2.78 -8.97
N GLY A 11 6.53 -2.75 -8.51
CA GLY A 11 6.07 -1.84 -7.46
C GLY A 11 4.70 -2.20 -6.88
N LEU A 12 4.34 -1.54 -5.79
CA LEU A 12 3.03 -1.64 -5.13
C LEU A 12 1.96 -1.05 -6.05
N THR A 13 0.95 -1.84 -6.40
CA THR A 13 -0.18 -1.46 -7.27
C THR A 13 -1.44 -1.10 -6.47
N ASP A 14 -2.48 -0.62 -7.15
CA ASP A 14 -3.78 -0.36 -6.52
C ASP A 14 -4.52 -1.63 -6.08
N ASP A 15 -4.26 -2.76 -6.76
CA ASP A 15 -4.79 -4.05 -6.35
C ASP A 15 -4.10 -4.51 -5.07
N ASP A 16 -2.77 -4.40 -4.99
CA ASP A 16 -2.03 -4.72 -3.76
C ASP A 16 -2.50 -3.83 -2.60
N LEU A 17 -2.69 -2.54 -2.85
CA LEU A 17 -3.19 -1.60 -1.86
C LEU A 17 -4.60 -2.00 -1.39
N ARG A 18 -5.48 -2.41 -2.32
CA ARG A 18 -6.80 -2.95 -1.97
C ARG A 18 -6.66 -4.17 -1.06
N GLN A 19 -5.81 -5.14 -1.43
CA GLN A 19 -5.62 -6.36 -0.64
C GLN A 19 -5.08 -6.04 0.76
N LEU A 20 -4.13 -5.11 0.88
CA LEU A 20 -3.58 -4.68 2.17
C LEU A 20 -4.66 -4.06 3.07
N LEU A 21 -5.50 -3.19 2.52
CA LEU A 21 -6.58 -2.53 3.26
C LEU A 21 -7.64 -3.53 3.72
N LEU A 22 -8.03 -4.47 2.85
CA LEU A 22 -8.93 -5.57 3.21
C LEU A 22 -8.35 -6.46 4.31
N ALA A 23 -7.04 -6.75 4.24
CA ALA A 23 -6.36 -7.61 5.21
C ALA A 23 -6.26 -7.01 6.62
N VAL A 24 -6.43 -5.68 6.75
CA VAL A 24 -6.52 -5.01 8.06
C VAL A 24 -7.95 -4.69 8.50
N GLY A 25 -8.95 -5.17 7.74
CA GLY A 25 -10.36 -5.08 8.12
C GLY A 25 -11.11 -3.90 7.54
N LEU A 26 -10.54 -3.14 6.59
CA LEU A 26 -11.32 -2.12 5.86
C LEU A 26 -12.39 -2.81 5.00
N ASP A 27 -13.60 -2.26 5.00
CA ASP A 27 -14.71 -2.81 4.21
C ASP A 27 -14.42 -2.73 2.70
N ALA A 28 -14.86 -3.75 1.95
CA ALA A 28 -14.61 -3.84 0.51
C ALA A 28 -15.28 -2.75 -0.32
N ALA A 29 -16.37 -2.14 0.18
CA ALA A 29 -17.01 -0.98 -0.44
C ALA A 29 -16.22 0.32 -0.18
N THR A 30 -15.43 0.36 0.90
CA THR A 30 -14.56 1.50 1.23
C THR A 30 -13.17 1.36 0.62
N ALA A 31 -12.65 0.14 0.46
CA ALA A 31 -11.36 -0.19 -0.16
C ALA A 31 -11.38 -0.03 -1.69
N VAL A 32 -11.69 1.18 -2.15
CA VAL A 32 -11.77 1.59 -3.56
C VAL A 32 -10.80 2.75 -3.84
N PRO A 33 -10.33 2.93 -5.09
CA PRO A 33 -9.29 3.91 -5.41
C PRO A 33 -9.59 5.35 -4.96
N GLU A 34 -10.86 5.75 -4.97
CA GLU A 34 -11.29 7.09 -4.54
C GLU A 34 -11.03 7.36 -3.05
N SER A 35 -10.99 6.30 -2.23
CA SER A 35 -10.73 6.37 -0.79
C SER A 35 -9.23 6.45 -0.47
N TYR A 36 -8.33 6.11 -1.40
CA TYR A 36 -6.89 6.00 -1.13
C TYR A 36 -6.20 7.34 -0.86
N GLN A 37 -6.88 8.45 -1.15
CA GLN A 37 -6.42 9.79 -0.81
C GLN A 37 -6.87 10.27 0.58
N ARG A 38 -7.70 9.48 1.28
CA ARG A 38 -8.08 9.77 2.66
C ARG A 38 -6.99 9.29 3.61
N SER A 39 -6.89 9.96 4.75
CA SER A 39 -5.95 9.55 5.80
C SER A 39 -6.36 8.19 6.39
N PHE A 40 -5.43 7.48 7.02
CA PHE A 40 -5.76 6.25 7.75
C PHE A 40 -6.78 6.52 8.88
N THR A 41 -6.71 7.68 9.54
CA THR A 41 -7.72 8.11 10.52
C THR A 41 -9.11 8.26 9.89
N ASP A 42 -9.22 8.90 8.72
CA ASP A 42 -10.50 9.08 8.01
C ASP A 42 -11.09 7.77 7.46
N LEU A 43 -10.26 6.73 7.38
CA LEU A 43 -10.66 5.37 7.00
C LEU A 43 -10.95 4.49 8.23
N ASP A 44 -10.96 5.06 9.44
CA ASP A 44 -11.12 4.34 10.71
C ASP A 44 -10.06 3.22 10.90
N LEU A 45 -8.83 3.46 10.42
CA LEU A 45 -7.70 2.52 10.54
C LEU A 45 -6.78 2.92 11.71
N ASP A 46 -6.85 2.13 12.77
CA ASP A 46 -6.07 2.29 13.99
C ASP A 46 -4.56 2.03 13.82
N SER A 47 -3.80 2.27 14.90
CA SER A 47 -2.34 2.01 14.94
C SER A 47 -1.98 0.56 14.63
N LEU A 48 -2.75 -0.42 15.12
CA LEU A 48 -2.50 -1.83 14.85
C LEU A 48 -2.64 -2.16 13.36
N ALA A 49 -3.69 -1.64 12.70
CA ALA A 49 -3.87 -1.79 11.27
C ALA A 49 -2.67 -1.20 10.49
N ARG A 50 -2.19 -0.03 10.91
CA ARG A 50 -1.01 0.62 10.31
C ARG A 50 0.28 -0.20 10.46
N VAL A 51 0.52 -0.80 11.62
CA VAL A 51 1.65 -1.71 11.85
C VAL A 51 1.56 -2.97 10.98
N GLU A 52 0.36 -3.56 10.86
CA GLU A 52 0.13 -4.72 10.00
C GLU A 52 0.34 -4.40 8.52
N ILE A 53 -0.07 -3.21 8.05
CA ILE A 53 0.24 -2.73 6.69
C ILE A 53 1.76 -2.62 6.50
N ALA A 54 2.48 -1.99 7.43
CA ALA A 54 3.93 -1.82 7.35
C ALA A 54 4.65 -3.17 7.30
N SER A 55 4.26 -4.12 8.15
CA SER A 55 4.83 -5.46 8.20
C SER A 55 4.63 -6.21 6.88
N ARG A 56 3.42 -6.16 6.30
CA ARG A 56 3.15 -6.81 5.01
C ARG A 56 3.91 -6.18 3.86
N ILE A 57 4.05 -4.86 3.83
CA ILE A 57 4.86 -4.17 2.82
C ILE A 57 6.34 -4.54 2.95
N GLN A 58 6.85 -4.65 4.17
CA GLN A 58 8.22 -5.11 4.42
C GLN A 58 8.43 -6.56 3.97
N ASP A 59 7.50 -7.46 4.25
CA ASP A 59 7.56 -8.86 3.83
C ASP A 59 7.51 -9.03 2.31
N GLN A 60 6.58 -8.32 1.64
CA GLN A 60 6.35 -8.47 0.19
C GLN A 60 7.35 -7.71 -0.68
N PHE A 61 7.75 -6.50 -0.27
CA PHE A 61 8.57 -5.60 -1.09
C PHE A 61 9.96 -5.35 -0.49
N GLY A 62 10.23 -5.83 0.73
CA GLY A 62 11.48 -5.56 1.43
C GLY A 62 11.67 -4.08 1.79
N VAL A 63 10.59 -3.29 1.82
CA VAL A 63 10.63 -1.84 2.08
C VAL A 63 10.12 -1.56 3.49
N GLU A 64 10.96 -0.95 4.32
CA GLU A 64 10.55 -0.46 5.63
C GLU A 64 9.84 0.89 5.47
N ILE A 65 8.60 0.98 5.96
CA ILE A 65 7.75 2.19 5.87
C ILE A 65 7.08 2.57 7.19
N GLU A 66 7.24 1.75 8.25
CA GLU A 66 6.65 2.00 9.57
C GLU A 66 6.86 3.44 10.09
N PRO A 67 8.07 4.06 9.98
CA PRO A 67 8.25 5.44 10.45
C PRO A 67 7.43 6.48 9.68
N ASP A 68 7.03 6.19 8.44
CA ASP A 68 6.25 7.09 7.59
C ASP A 68 4.74 6.84 7.70
N LEU A 69 4.33 5.73 8.30
CA LEU A 69 2.93 5.26 8.37
C LEU A 69 2.16 5.91 9.54
N THR A 70 2.09 7.24 9.48
CA THR A 70 1.35 8.05 10.45
C THR A 70 -0.16 7.94 10.25
N ALA A 71 -0.95 8.40 11.22
CA ALA A 71 -2.41 8.38 11.12
C ALA A 71 -2.94 9.29 9.99
N GLU A 72 -2.20 10.37 9.70
CA GLU A 72 -2.50 11.34 8.64
C GLU A 72 -1.99 10.91 7.25
N ALA A 73 -1.17 9.86 7.17
CA ALA A 73 -0.72 9.32 5.90
C ALA A 73 -1.89 8.70 5.12
N THR A 74 -1.77 8.64 3.81
CA THR A 74 -2.79 8.08 2.92
C THR A 74 -2.29 6.78 2.28
N PRO A 75 -3.19 5.81 1.97
CA PRO A 75 -2.83 4.61 1.24
C PRO A 75 -2.08 4.90 -0.09
N ALA A 76 -2.52 5.90 -0.85
CA ALA A 76 -1.87 6.30 -2.10
C ALA A 76 -0.46 6.87 -1.84
N GLY A 77 -0.29 7.70 -0.81
CA GLY A 77 1.02 8.25 -0.44
C GLY A 77 2.01 7.17 -0.01
N ILE A 78 1.54 6.14 0.70
CA ILE A 78 2.36 4.98 1.05
C ILE A 78 2.78 4.19 -0.19
N ARG A 79 1.85 3.98 -1.14
CA ARG A 79 2.17 3.32 -2.42
C ARG A 79 3.24 4.07 -3.19
N ASP A 80 3.09 5.39 -3.31
CA ASP A 80 4.05 6.22 -4.03
C ASP A 80 5.43 6.19 -3.33
N LEU A 81 5.46 6.27 -1.99
CA LEU A 81 6.68 6.13 -1.20
C LEU A 81 7.39 4.78 -1.39
N VAL A 82 6.64 3.67 -1.38
CA VAL A 82 7.18 2.32 -1.62
C VAL A 82 7.78 2.24 -3.02
N ASN A 83 7.07 2.75 -4.03
CA ASN A 83 7.53 2.73 -5.41
C ASN A 83 8.79 3.59 -5.62
N ASP A 84 8.86 4.76 -4.99
CA ASP A 84 10.05 5.62 -5.00
C ASP A 84 11.25 4.90 -4.38
N ARG A 85 11.06 4.20 -3.26
CA ARG A 85 12.12 3.41 -2.60
C ARG A 85 12.58 2.22 -3.44
N LEU A 86 11.67 1.58 -4.16
CA LEU A 86 12.01 0.49 -5.09
C LEU A 86 12.76 1.01 -6.33
N ALA A 87 12.37 2.17 -6.85
CA ALA A 87 13.04 2.80 -8.00
C ALA A 87 14.44 3.35 -7.65
N GLY A 88 14.63 3.86 -6.42
CA GLY A 88 15.91 4.36 -5.91
C GLY A 88 16.87 3.27 -5.42
N ARG A 89 16.49 1.99 -5.47
CA ARG A 89 17.30 0.82 -5.08
C ARG A 89 18.20 0.29 -6.22
N ALA A 90 18.58 1.13 -7.19
CA ALA A 90 19.54 0.81 -8.25
C ALA A 90 20.99 1.07 -7.81
#